data_AF-A0A3D0IF34-F1
#
_entry.id   AF-A0A3D0IF34-F1
#
_cell.length_a   1.000
_cell.length_b   1.000
_cell.length_c   1.000
_cell.angle_alpha   90.00
_cell.angle_beta   90.00
_cell.angle_gamma   90.00
#
_symmetry.space_group_name_H-M   'P 1'
#
loop_
_entity.id
_entity.type
_entity.pdbx_description
1 polymer ?
#
loop_
_entity_poly.entity_id
_entity_poly.type
_entity_poly.pdbx_seq_one_letter_code
_entity_poly.pdbx_strand_id
1 'polypeptide(L)'
;MTVLSIIIVSVVILAAGIRSALQPESKDYMQFSNSVTVTDTGIEHEIDPIHFEPIGEKVTFDVEIDGPDGIDTEVVIHIGSPDSTSIVKEKISGSGNGSAKIHVTDAEGKDLYMQFIPENTGSLAPSSYSFHFKLKGTSDALKFHSMPLMLAALLLVFGIYVIVTTNRSESKYDERQLAARGKAAMNALIIVMMCCFTYGCLSMSVENFPISMYEVGIGSVIVGSTAFAIMCDVNDAFFGLSERRAKFIALSWVMGILALIGSGMTFLGLGTFNEITGTGLVVGICFFLLAIELTVKSSIEKKEAADEES
;
A
#
# COMPACT_ATOMS: atom_id res chain seq x y z
N MET A 1 -0.43 -14.75 -30.54
CA MET A 1 -0.92 -13.37 -30.33
C MET A 1 -1.26 -13.08 -28.87
N THR A 2 -1.97 -13.97 -28.15
CA THR A 2 -2.39 -13.79 -26.74
C THR A 2 -1.26 -13.44 -25.76
N VAL A 3 -0.11 -14.09 -25.86
CA VAL A 3 1.06 -13.82 -24.99
C VAL A 3 1.61 -12.41 -25.17
N LEU A 4 1.72 -11.95 -26.42
CA LEU A 4 2.22 -10.61 -26.73
C LEU A 4 1.26 -9.53 -26.21
N SER A 5 -0.06 -9.77 -26.31
CA SER A 5 -1.09 -8.90 -25.77
C SER A 5 -1.01 -8.77 -24.25
N ILE A 6 -0.80 -9.89 -23.53
CA ILE A 6 -0.65 -9.90 -22.07
C ILE A 6 0.61 -9.12 -21.64
N ILE A 7 1.73 -9.31 -22.33
CA ILE A 7 2.98 -8.59 -22.06
C ILE A 7 2.78 -7.08 -22.25
N ILE A 8 2.18 -6.67 -23.37
CA ILE A 8 1.94 -5.25 -23.68
C ILE A 8 1.02 -4.61 -22.63
N VAL A 9 -0.11 -5.26 -22.30
CA VAL A 9 -1.05 -4.75 -21.28
C VAL A 9 -0.37 -4.63 -19.92
N SER A 10 0.41 -5.64 -19.51
CA SER A 10 1.10 -5.64 -18.22
C SER A 10 2.15 -4.53 -18.15
N VAL A 11 2.93 -4.33 -19.22
CA VAL A 11 3.92 -3.24 -19.31
C VAL A 11 3.25 -1.87 -19.28
N VAL A 12 2.10 -1.71 -19.94
CA VAL A 12 1.34 -0.45 -19.91
C VAL A 12 0.80 -0.17 -18.52
N ILE A 13 0.24 -1.17 -17.81
CA ILE A 13 -0.23 -1.02 -16.43
C ILE A 13 0.94 -0.68 -15.50
N LEU A 14 2.08 -1.36 -15.65
CA LEU A 14 3.28 -1.08 -14.85
C LEU A 14 3.82 0.32 -15.14
N ALA A 15 3.89 0.74 -16.40
CA ALA A 15 4.34 2.06 -16.79
C ALA A 15 3.37 3.17 -16.31
N ALA A 16 2.06 2.91 -16.34
CA ALA A 16 1.06 3.82 -15.78
C ALA A 16 1.19 3.92 -14.26
N GLY A 17 1.37 2.79 -13.56
CA GLY A 17 1.61 2.75 -12.11
C GLY A 17 2.91 3.44 -11.73
N ILE A 18 4.01 3.19 -12.46
CA ILE A 18 5.30 3.89 -12.30
C ILE A 18 5.11 5.38 -12.52
N ARG A 19 4.38 5.78 -13.56
CA ARG A 19 4.12 7.19 -13.84
C ARG A 19 3.28 7.84 -12.73
N SER A 20 2.28 7.16 -12.18
CA SER A 20 1.50 7.65 -11.05
C SER A 20 2.35 7.73 -9.77
N ALA A 21 3.22 6.75 -9.52
CA ALA A 21 4.12 6.75 -8.35
C ALA A 21 5.30 7.73 -8.47
N LEU A 22 5.76 8.00 -9.69
CA LEU A 22 6.82 8.96 -10.02
C LEU A 22 6.27 10.33 -10.40
N GLN A 23 4.96 10.54 -10.40
CA GLN A 23 4.42 11.88 -10.54
C GLN A 23 4.98 12.69 -9.36
N PRO A 24 5.80 13.72 -9.63
CA PRO A 24 6.35 14.55 -8.57
C PRO A 24 5.16 15.12 -7.83
N GLU A 25 5.08 14.83 -6.52
CA GLU A 25 4.01 15.20 -5.59
C GLU A 25 2.85 15.83 -6.36
N SER A 26 1.84 15.01 -6.71
CA SER A 26 0.54 15.62 -7.02
C SER A 26 0.35 16.66 -5.94
N LYS A 27 0.10 17.88 -6.41
CA LYS A 27 -0.20 19.05 -5.60
C LYS A 27 -1.54 18.78 -4.91
N ASP A 28 -1.63 17.69 -4.16
CA ASP A 28 -2.73 17.31 -3.29
C ASP A 28 -2.58 18.20 -2.06
N TYR A 29 -2.70 19.50 -2.34
CA TYR A 29 -2.99 20.46 -1.33
C TYR A 29 -4.45 20.24 -1.01
N MET A 30 -4.72 19.68 0.17
CA MET A 30 -6.03 19.92 0.74
C MET A 30 -6.08 21.41 1.08
N GLN A 31 -7.03 22.10 0.45
CA GLN A 31 -7.29 23.50 0.70
C GLN A 31 -8.52 23.62 1.57
N PHE A 32 -8.35 24.27 2.71
CA PHE A 32 -9.45 24.60 3.59
C PHE A 32 -9.50 26.12 3.73
N SER A 33 -10.71 26.65 3.77
CA SER A 33 -10.93 28.05 4.05
C SER A 33 -11.94 28.13 5.17
N ASN A 34 -11.62 28.87 6.23
CA ASN A 34 -12.56 29.17 7.29
C ASN A 34 -12.52 30.68 7.58
N SER A 35 -13.63 31.25 8.02
CA SER A 35 -13.73 32.68 8.30
C SER A 35 -14.22 32.91 9.72
N VAL A 36 -13.56 33.80 10.45
CA VAL A 36 -13.89 34.16 11.84
C VAL A 36 -14.30 35.60 11.90
N THR A 37 -15.38 35.89 12.60
CA THR A 37 -15.75 37.27 12.93
C THR A 37 -15.31 37.58 14.35
N VAL A 38 -14.45 38.59 14.49
CA VAL A 38 -13.97 39.12 15.77
C VAL A 38 -14.78 40.37 16.08
N THR A 39 -15.43 40.39 17.23
CA THR A 39 -16.16 41.55 17.74
C THR A 39 -15.42 42.18 18.93
N ASP A 40 -15.86 43.36 19.32
CA ASP A 40 -15.43 44.07 20.53
C ASP A 40 -15.68 43.28 21.81
N THR A 41 -16.66 42.36 21.80
CA THR A 41 -17.00 41.48 22.94
C THR A 41 -16.27 40.14 22.94
N GLY A 42 -15.52 39.82 21.87
CA GLY A 42 -14.83 38.54 21.70
C GLY A 42 -15.11 37.90 20.33
N ILE A 43 -14.79 36.61 20.22
CA ILE A 43 -15.01 35.82 19.01
C ILE A 43 -16.48 35.34 19.00
N GLU A 44 -17.26 35.71 17.97
CA GLU A 44 -18.68 35.33 17.90
C GLU A 44 -18.90 33.86 17.51
N HIS A 45 -17.94 33.27 16.80
CA HIS A 45 -17.98 31.86 16.40
C HIS A 45 -16.68 31.16 16.78
N GLU A 46 -16.77 30.26 17.76
CA GLU A 46 -15.70 29.32 18.07
C GLU A 46 -15.53 28.40 16.84
N ILE A 47 -14.32 28.36 16.28
CA ILE A 47 -14.05 27.48 15.15
C ILE A 47 -13.97 26.06 15.69
N ASP A 48 -14.84 25.19 15.17
CA ASP A 48 -14.67 23.75 15.36
C ASP A 48 -13.27 23.37 14.87
N PRO A 49 -12.46 22.70 15.70
CA PRO A 49 -11.09 22.40 15.33
C PRO A 49 -11.08 21.52 14.09
N ILE A 50 -10.27 21.91 13.10
CA ILE A 50 -10.20 21.20 11.83
C ILE A 50 -9.49 19.87 12.10
N HIS A 51 -10.21 18.77 11.91
CA HIS A 51 -9.67 17.42 12.02
C HIS A 51 -8.99 16.99 10.71
N PHE A 52 -7.82 16.38 10.84
CA PHE A 52 -7.03 15.93 9.70
C PHE A 52 -6.20 14.70 10.05
N GLU A 53 -6.20 13.72 9.13
CA GLU A 53 -5.32 12.54 9.17
C GLU A 53 -4.22 12.67 8.09
N PRO A 54 -2.98 13.03 8.47
CA PRO A 54 -1.90 13.15 7.51
C PRO A 54 -1.40 11.84 6.93
N ILE A 55 -1.15 11.91 5.63
CA ILE A 55 -0.39 10.91 4.89
C ILE A 55 1.09 11.30 4.94
N GLY A 56 1.79 10.82 5.98
CA GLY A 56 3.24 10.91 6.13
C GLY A 56 3.74 11.52 7.44
N GLU A 57 5.01 11.25 7.76
CA GLU A 57 5.67 11.64 9.02
C GLU A 57 5.88 13.16 9.14
N LYS A 58 5.95 13.89 8.02
CA LYS A 58 6.20 15.33 7.98
C LYS A 58 5.11 16.04 7.20
N VAL A 59 4.51 17.02 7.85
CA VAL A 59 3.43 17.84 7.29
C VAL A 59 3.85 19.30 7.36
N THR A 60 3.69 20.01 6.26
CA THR A 60 3.88 21.47 6.22
C THR A 60 2.53 22.13 5.98
N PHE A 61 2.15 23.05 6.86
CA PHE A 61 0.96 23.88 6.70
C PHE A 61 1.41 25.26 6.20
N ASP A 62 0.98 25.63 5.00
CA ASP A 62 1.03 27.01 4.53
C ASP A 62 -0.26 27.69 5.00
N VAL A 63 -0.15 28.57 5.99
CA VAL A 63 -1.27 29.34 6.55
C VAL A 63 -1.23 30.74 5.97
N GLU A 64 -2.29 31.16 5.30
CA GLU A 64 -2.50 32.52 4.80
C GLU A 64 -3.67 33.14 5.59
N ILE A 65 -3.46 34.33 6.16
CA ILE A 65 -4.49 35.11 6.89
C ILE A 65 -4.76 36.38 6.10
N ASP A 66 -6.02 36.61 5.76
CA ASP A 66 -6.52 37.86 5.18
C ASP A 66 -7.46 38.54 6.19
N GLY A 67 -7.13 39.78 6.57
CA GLY A 67 -7.95 40.57 7.47
C GLY A 67 -7.32 41.91 7.88
N PRO A 68 -8.03 42.76 8.62
CA PRO A 68 -7.54 44.10 8.93
C PRO A 68 -6.28 44.09 9.81
N ASP A 69 -5.41 45.07 9.56
CA ASP A 69 -4.17 45.31 10.30
C ASP A 69 -4.41 45.37 11.83
N GLY A 70 -3.44 44.87 12.61
CA GLY A 70 -3.38 45.08 14.05
C GLY A 70 -3.89 43.94 14.94
N ILE A 71 -4.25 42.77 14.38
CA ILE A 71 -4.52 41.57 15.18
C ILE A 71 -3.44 40.54 14.96
N ASP A 72 -2.71 40.22 16.03
CA ASP A 72 -1.82 39.06 16.04
C ASP A 72 -2.68 37.80 16.21
N THR A 73 -2.42 36.77 15.41
CA THR A 73 -3.10 35.47 15.54
C THR A 73 -2.09 34.38 15.87
N GLU A 74 -2.33 33.63 16.94
CA GLU A 74 -1.60 32.40 17.23
C GLU A 74 -2.33 31.21 16.63
N VAL A 75 -1.62 30.42 15.83
CA VAL A 75 -2.10 29.15 15.29
C VAL A 75 -1.48 28.03 16.11
N VAL A 76 -2.34 27.20 16.71
CA VAL A 76 -1.94 26.07 17.57
C VAL A 76 -2.34 24.76 16.92
N ILE A 77 -1.41 23.81 16.84
CA ILE A 77 -1.67 22.45 16.34
C ILE A 77 -1.52 21.43 17.46
N HIS A 78 -2.56 20.62 17.68
CA HIS A 78 -2.64 19.54 18.64
C HIS A 78 -2.67 18.18 17.94
N ILE A 79 -2.21 17.12 18.63
CA ILE A 79 -2.25 15.73 18.15
C ILE A 79 -3.23 14.92 19.01
N GLY A 80 -4.20 14.27 18.39
CA GLY A 80 -5.14 13.34 19.02
C GLY A 80 -6.37 13.99 19.66
N SER A 81 -6.24 15.18 20.27
CA SER A 81 -7.40 15.91 20.80
C SER A 81 -7.08 17.41 20.96
N PRO A 82 -8.06 18.33 20.81
CA PRO A 82 -7.85 19.75 21.10
C PRO A 82 -7.41 20.03 22.56
N ASP A 83 -7.68 19.11 23.50
CA ASP A 83 -7.24 19.24 24.91
C ASP A 83 -5.84 18.66 25.16
N SER A 84 -5.19 18.06 24.15
CA SER A 84 -3.85 17.49 24.30
C SER A 84 -2.78 18.58 24.34
N THR A 85 -1.57 18.24 24.80
CA THR A 85 -0.40 19.12 24.69
C THR A 85 -0.18 19.57 23.25
N SER A 86 -0.24 20.89 23.02
CA SER A 86 0.06 21.51 21.72
C SER A 86 1.50 21.20 21.29
N ILE A 87 1.70 20.84 20.03
CA ILE A 87 3.04 20.46 19.53
C ILE A 87 3.73 21.64 18.88
N VAL A 88 2.98 22.45 18.13
CA VAL A 88 3.52 23.62 17.46
C VAL A 88 2.58 24.80 17.68
N LYS A 89 3.18 25.93 18.04
CA LYS A 89 2.54 27.23 18.15
C LYS A 89 3.29 28.18 17.26
N GLU A 90 2.59 28.80 16.32
CA GLU A 90 3.18 29.79 15.43
C GLU A 90 2.36 31.07 15.52
N LYS A 91 3.05 32.19 15.82
CA LYS A 91 2.42 33.50 15.92
C LYS A 91 2.56 34.23 14.59
N ILE A 92 1.43 34.64 14.03
CA ILE A 92 1.34 35.38 12.77
C ILE A 92 0.99 36.83 13.10
N SER A 93 1.93 37.74 12.88
CA SER A 93 1.74 39.16 13.18
C SER A 93 0.85 39.86 12.16
N GLY A 94 -0.10 40.65 12.66
CA GLY A 94 -1.19 41.25 11.90
C GLY A 94 -0.80 42.46 11.05
N SER A 95 -0.16 42.23 9.91
CA SER A 95 -0.25 43.17 8.78
C SER A 95 -1.13 42.52 7.72
N GLY A 96 -2.35 43.03 7.50
CA GLY A 96 -3.27 42.89 6.36
C GLY A 96 -3.39 41.53 5.66
N ASN A 97 -2.26 41.04 5.17
CA ASN A 97 -2.03 39.70 4.67
C ASN A 97 -0.83 39.07 5.39
N GLY A 98 -1.10 38.13 6.30
CA GLY A 98 -0.08 37.35 6.99
C GLY A 98 0.11 35.98 6.33
N SER A 99 1.34 35.45 6.31
CA SER A 99 1.56 34.05 5.94
C SER A 99 2.59 33.41 6.84
N ALA A 100 2.36 32.16 7.24
CA ALA A 100 3.32 31.36 7.99
C ALA A 100 3.40 29.93 7.45
N LYS A 101 4.57 29.32 7.62
CA LYS A 101 4.80 27.91 7.31
C LYS A 101 5.02 27.16 8.60
N ILE A 102 4.08 26.28 8.95
CA ILE A 102 4.15 25.49 10.18
C ILE A 102 4.59 24.07 9.81
N HIS A 103 5.71 23.63 10.37
CA HIS A 103 6.22 22.28 10.17
C HIS A 103 5.84 21.39 11.35
N VAL A 104 5.09 20.33 11.09
CA VAL A 104 4.75 19.31 12.07
C VAL A 104 5.50 18.02 11.71
N THR A 105 6.28 17.53 12.66
CA THR A 105 6.98 16.23 12.58
C THR A 105 6.27 15.20 13.43
N ASP A 106 6.32 13.92 13.05
CA ASP A 106 5.70 12.80 13.76
C ASP A 106 4.16 12.88 13.78
N ALA A 107 3.59 13.29 12.65
CA ALA A 107 2.14 13.40 12.44
C ALA A 107 1.49 12.09 11.95
N GLU A 108 2.27 11.13 11.47
CA GLU A 108 1.77 9.94 10.76
C GLU A 108 0.74 9.14 11.58
N GLY A 109 -0.45 8.93 11.01
CA GLY A 109 -1.52 8.16 11.65
C GLY A 109 -2.11 8.80 12.90
N LYS A 110 -1.87 10.10 13.12
CA LYS A 110 -2.39 10.84 14.27
C LYS A 110 -3.30 11.96 13.81
N ASP A 111 -4.42 12.12 14.51
CA ASP A 111 -5.35 13.21 14.27
C ASP A 111 -4.69 14.54 14.59
N LEU A 112 -4.74 15.50 13.67
CA LEU A 112 -4.33 16.87 13.94
C LEU A 112 -5.55 17.74 14.14
N TYR A 113 -5.50 18.57 15.20
CA TYR A 113 -6.50 19.58 15.50
C TYR A 113 -5.84 20.95 15.47
N MET A 114 -6.40 21.86 14.68
CA MET A 114 -5.90 23.23 14.58
C MET A 114 -6.84 24.19 15.28
N GLN A 115 -6.30 25.00 16.19
CA GLN A 115 -7.02 26.02 16.94
C GLN A 115 -6.43 27.42 16.67
N PHE A 116 -7.29 28.42 16.67
CA PHE A 116 -6.94 29.82 16.45
C PHE A 116 -7.17 30.61 17.73
N ILE A 117 -6.15 31.34 18.14
CA ILE A 117 -6.22 32.20 19.32
C ILE A 117 -5.85 33.62 18.85
N PRO A 118 -6.85 34.47 18.55
CA PRO A 118 -6.58 35.88 18.27
C PRO A 118 -6.12 36.58 19.55
N GLU A 119 -4.96 37.23 19.50
CA GLU A 119 -4.48 38.10 20.57
C GLU A 119 -4.99 39.52 20.31
N ASN A 120 -5.96 39.95 21.11
CA ASN A 120 -6.52 41.29 20.98
C ASN A 120 -5.51 42.34 21.46
N THR A 121 -4.96 43.14 20.54
CA THR A 121 -4.01 44.21 20.90
C THR A 121 -4.68 45.59 21.07
N GLY A 122 -6.01 45.71 20.92
CA GLY A 122 -6.71 46.99 21.14
C GLY A 122 -8.20 47.02 20.77
N SER A 123 -8.87 48.11 21.12
CA SER A 123 -10.29 48.36 20.80
C SER A 123 -10.53 48.43 19.28
N LEU A 124 -10.90 47.30 18.69
CA LEU A 124 -11.18 47.18 17.25
C LEU A 124 -12.69 47.13 16.99
N ALA A 125 -13.10 47.75 15.88
CA ALA A 125 -14.45 47.58 15.34
C ALA A 125 -14.65 46.13 14.87
N PRO A 126 -15.89 45.61 14.82
CA PRO A 126 -16.16 44.25 14.37
C PRO A 126 -15.55 44.00 12.98
N SER A 127 -14.69 43.00 12.87
CA SER A 127 -13.97 42.66 11.65
C SER A 127 -14.04 41.15 11.36
N SER A 128 -14.16 40.82 10.07
CA SER A 128 -14.13 39.44 9.59
C SER A 128 -12.74 39.11 9.06
N TYR A 129 -12.21 37.96 9.47
CA TYR A 129 -10.95 37.38 9.01
C TYR A 129 -11.24 36.13 8.18
N SER A 130 -10.50 35.94 7.10
CA SER A 130 -10.52 34.71 6.32
C SER A 130 -9.16 34.02 6.42
N PHE A 131 -9.19 32.74 6.75
CA PHE A 131 -8.02 31.90 6.89
C PHE A 131 -8.01 30.89 5.75
N HIS A 132 -6.92 30.89 4.99
CA HIS A 132 -6.68 29.95 3.90
C HIS A 132 -5.53 29.01 4.27
N PHE A 133 -5.81 27.71 4.23
CA PHE A 133 -4.84 26.66 4.53
C PHE A 133 -4.50 25.93 3.25
N LYS A 134 -3.20 25.83 2.96
CA LYS A 134 -2.67 24.90 1.97
C LYS A 134 -1.84 23.88 2.72
N LEU A 135 -2.40 22.70 2.88
CA LEU A 135 -1.68 21.58 3.47
C LEU A 135 -0.74 20.99 2.42
N LYS A 136 0.55 20.94 2.71
CA LYS A 136 1.51 20.15 1.92
C LYS A 136 2.00 18.99 2.78
N GLY A 137 1.40 17.81 2.58
CA GLY A 137 2.00 16.58 3.09
C GLY A 137 3.30 16.32 2.32
N THR A 138 4.45 16.51 2.97
CA THR A 138 5.72 16.01 2.42
C THR A 138 5.76 14.53 2.74
N SER A 139 5.06 13.75 1.95
CA SER A 139 5.14 12.31 2.10
C SER A 139 6.52 11.87 1.60
N ASP A 140 7.29 11.18 2.43
CA ASP A 140 8.33 10.25 1.99
C ASP A 140 7.70 9.07 1.19
N ALA A 141 6.56 9.28 0.52
CA ALA A 141 5.76 8.31 -0.22
C ALA A 141 6.55 7.68 -1.36
N LEU A 142 7.58 8.36 -1.87
CA LEU A 142 8.47 7.77 -2.87
C LEU A 142 9.18 6.51 -2.33
N LYS A 143 9.51 6.47 -1.04
CA LYS A 143 10.08 5.27 -0.40
C LYS A 143 9.01 4.19 -0.19
N PHE A 144 7.83 4.56 0.32
CA PHE A 144 6.74 3.62 0.61
C PHE A 144 6.10 3.00 -0.64
N HIS A 145 5.98 3.73 -1.75
CA HIS A 145 5.41 3.20 -3.01
C HIS A 145 6.44 2.42 -3.85
N SER A 146 7.74 2.62 -3.64
CA SER A 146 8.77 1.94 -4.44
C SER A 146 8.81 0.43 -4.23
N MET A 147 8.56 -0.04 -3.00
CA MET A 147 8.56 -1.47 -2.63
C MET A 147 7.44 -2.27 -3.31
N PRO A 148 6.15 -1.92 -3.17
CA PRO A 148 5.06 -2.65 -3.84
C PRO A 148 5.17 -2.57 -5.36
N LEU A 149 5.68 -1.46 -5.88
CA LEU A 149 5.87 -1.30 -7.31
C LEU A 149 7.01 -2.17 -7.85
N MET A 150 8.10 -2.31 -7.09
CA MET A 150 9.17 -3.27 -7.37
C MET A 150 8.64 -4.72 -7.30
N LEU A 151 7.83 -5.05 -6.30
CA LEU A 151 7.21 -6.37 -6.16
C LEU A 151 6.29 -6.70 -7.35
N ALA A 152 5.44 -5.74 -7.75
CA ALA A 152 4.57 -5.88 -8.92
C ALA A 152 5.38 -6.07 -10.21
N ALA A 153 6.47 -5.31 -10.39
CA ALA A 153 7.36 -5.48 -11.53
C ALA A 153 8.02 -6.87 -11.54
N LEU A 154 8.46 -7.36 -10.39
CA LEU A 154 9.05 -8.69 -10.26
C LEU A 154 8.04 -9.81 -10.55
N LEU A 155 6.82 -9.72 -10.02
CA LEU A 155 5.74 -10.67 -10.31
C LEU A 155 5.37 -10.69 -11.80
N LEU A 156 5.38 -9.53 -12.44
CA LEU A 156 5.15 -9.39 -13.87
C LEU A 156 6.27 -10.07 -14.66
N VAL A 157 7.53 -9.79 -14.36
CA VAL A 157 8.69 -10.44 -15.00
C VAL A 157 8.64 -11.96 -14.80
N PHE A 158 8.28 -12.42 -13.59
CA PHE A 158 8.08 -13.82 -13.27
C PHE A 158 6.98 -14.45 -14.13
N GLY A 159 5.81 -13.81 -14.21
CA GLY A 159 4.70 -14.27 -15.03
C GLY A 159 5.06 -14.36 -16.51
N ILE A 160 5.75 -13.34 -17.05
CA ILE A 160 6.26 -13.37 -18.43
C ILE A 160 7.26 -14.52 -18.61
N TYR A 161 8.18 -14.71 -17.68
CA TYR A 161 9.15 -15.79 -17.72
C TYR A 161 8.46 -17.17 -17.77
N VAL A 162 7.46 -17.40 -16.91
CA VAL A 162 6.67 -18.63 -16.91
C VAL A 162 5.99 -18.83 -18.26
N ILE A 163 5.25 -17.83 -18.75
CA ILE A 163 4.51 -17.93 -20.02
C ILE A 163 5.44 -18.21 -21.21
N VAL A 164 6.60 -17.55 -21.26
CA VAL A 164 7.59 -17.73 -22.35
C VAL A 164 8.24 -19.10 -22.28
N THR A 165 8.55 -19.59 -21.07
CA THR A 165 9.17 -20.92 -20.91
C THR A 165 8.18 -22.04 -21.18
N THR A 166 6.92 -21.94 -20.74
CA THR A 166 5.90 -22.97 -20.98
C THR A 166 5.43 -23.04 -22.43
N ASN A 167 5.41 -21.92 -23.16
CA ASN A 167 4.96 -21.90 -24.56
C ASN A 167 6.04 -22.31 -25.58
N ARG A 168 7.29 -22.51 -25.16
CA ARG A 168 8.37 -22.93 -26.08
C ARG A 168 8.39 -24.43 -26.35
N SER A 169 7.80 -25.24 -25.48
CA SER A 169 7.65 -26.68 -25.74
C SER A 169 6.35 -26.93 -26.50
N GLU A 170 6.42 -27.49 -27.71
CA GLU A 170 5.28 -28.23 -28.29
C GLU A 170 5.10 -29.54 -27.49
N SER A 171 4.74 -29.42 -26.21
CA SER A 171 4.53 -30.58 -25.35
C SER A 171 3.18 -31.19 -25.71
N LYS A 172 3.22 -32.37 -26.35
CA LYS A 172 2.08 -33.27 -26.38
C LYS A 172 1.83 -33.76 -24.96
N TYR A 173 0.89 -33.14 -24.27
CA TYR A 173 0.42 -33.61 -22.98
C TYR A 173 -0.35 -34.91 -23.16
N ASP A 174 -0.07 -35.89 -22.30
CA ASP A 174 -0.88 -37.10 -22.19
C ASP A 174 -2.26 -36.74 -21.58
N GLU A 175 -3.28 -37.54 -21.88
CA GLU A 175 -4.64 -37.39 -21.34
C GLU A 175 -4.63 -37.36 -19.80
N ARG A 176 -3.73 -38.15 -19.18
CA ARG A 176 -3.53 -38.16 -17.73
C ARG A 176 -3.08 -36.79 -17.19
N GLN A 177 -2.18 -36.12 -17.90
CA GLN A 177 -1.67 -34.80 -17.50
C GLN A 177 -2.72 -33.70 -17.69
N LEU A 178 -3.51 -33.79 -18.77
CA LEU A 178 -4.64 -32.89 -18.98
C LEU A 178 -5.71 -33.05 -17.88
N ALA A 179 -6.02 -34.28 -17.50
CA ALA A 179 -6.96 -34.57 -16.42
C ALA A 179 -6.44 -34.05 -15.07
N ALA A 180 -5.16 -34.26 -14.75
CA ALA A 180 -4.53 -33.75 -13.54
C ALA A 180 -4.58 -32.21 -13.44
N ARG A 181 -4.29 -31.50 -14.54
CA ARG A 181 -4.40 -30.04 -14.62
C ARG A 181 -5.82 -29.55 -14.45
N GLY A 182 -6.80 -30.21 -15.06
CA GLY A 182 -8.21 -29.88 -14.90
C GLY A 182 -8.66 -30.00 -13.44
N LYS A 183 -8.25 -31.08 -12.76
CA LYS A 183 -8.54 -31.29 -11.34
C LYS A 183 -7.84 -30.25 -10.45
N ALA A 184 -6.57 -29.95 -10.73
CA ALA A 184 -5.83 -28.92 -10.01
C ALA A 184 -6.47 -27.53 -10.19
N ALA A 185 -6.92 -27.18 -11.40
CA ALA A 185 -7.59 -25.90 -11.68
C ALA A 185 -8.91 -25.77 -10.93
N MET A 186 -9.71 -26.85 -10.90
CA MET A 186 -10.96 -26.88 -10.14
C MET A 186 -10.72 -26.74 -8.64
N ASN A 187 -9.71 -27.42 -8.09
CA ASN A 187 -9.33 -27.27 -6.69
C ASN A 187 -8.85 -25.85 -6.36
N ALA A 188 -8.02 -25.26 -7.23
CA ALA A 188 -7.56 -23.88 -7.07
C ALA A 188 -8.71 -22.87 -7.09
N LEU A 189 -9.69 -23.06 -7.97
CA LEU A 189 -10.90 -22.24 -8.00
C LEU A 189 -11.70 -22.37 -6.71
N ILE A 190 -11.87 -23.59 -6.19
CA ILE A 190 -12.54 -23.83 -4.90
C ILE A 190 -11.80 -23.11 -3.77
N ILE A 191 -10.46 -23.16 -3.75
CA ILE A 191 -9.65 -22.43 -2.75
C ILE A 191 -9.89 -20.92 -2.83
N VAL A 192 -9.87 -20.34 -4.04
CA VAL A 192 -10.17 -18.90 -4.24
C VAL A 192 -11.56 -18.56 -3.71
N MET A 193 -12.57 -19.36 -4.06
CA MET A 193 -13.95 -19.17 -3.58
C MET A 193 -14.05 -19.27 -2.06
N MET A 194 -13.35 -20.22 -1.44
CA MET A 194 -13.31 -20.38 0.03
C MET A 194 -12.63 -19.20 0.72
N CYS A 195 -11.54 -18.66 0.16
CA CYS A 195 -10.89 -17.45 0.67
C CYS A 195 -11.85 -16.25 0.63
N CYS A 196 -12.49 -16.01 -0.52
CA CYS A 196 -13.46 -14.92 -0.68
C CYS A 196 -14.68 -15.08 0.24
N PHE A 197 -15.20 -16.30 0.38
CA PHE A 197 -16.33 -16.60 1.27
C PHE A 197 -15.97 -16.35 2.74
N THR A 198 -14.80 -16.83 3.18
CA THR A 198 -14.32 -16.64 4.56
C THR A 198 -14.15 -15.15 4.86
N TYR A 199 -13.59 -14.38 3.93
CA TYR A 199 -13.51 -12.93 4.07
C TYR A 199 -14.89 -12.27 4.14
N GLY A 200 -15.84 -12.68 3.28
CA GLY A 200 -17.22 -12.19 3.32
C GLY A 200 -17.87 -12.41 4.69
N CYS A 201 -17.68 -13.58 5.30
CA CYS A 201 -18.19 -13.85 6.65
C CYS A 201 -17.50 -13.01 7.73
N LEU A 202 -16.17 -12.85 7.66
CA LEU A 202 -15.40 -12.10 8.65
C LEU A 202 -15.68 -10.59 8.57
N SER A 203 -15.73 -10.02 7.37
CA SER A 203 -16.03 -8.60 7.15
C SER A 203 -17.43 -8.21 7.61
N MET A 204 -18.40 -9.13 7.56
CA MET A 204 -19.73 -8.91 8.15
C MET A 204 -19.74 -8.97 9.68
N SER A 205 -18.73 -9.60 10.29
CA SER A 205 -18.67 -9.81 11.75
C SER A 205 -17.91 -8.72 12.50
N VAL A 206 -17.15 -7.89 11.79
CA VAL A 206 -16.27 -6.87 12.37
C VAL A 206 -16.47 -5.55 11.65
N GLU A 207 -16.96 -4.53 12.37
CA GLU A 207 -17.01 -3.16 11.86
C GLU A 207 -15.58 -2.67 11.61
N ASN A 208 -15.35 -2.05 10.44
CA ASN A 208 -14.04 -1.57 9.98
C ASN A 208 -12.96 -2.67 9.89
N PHE A 209 -13.27 -3.75 9.17
CA PHE A 209 -12.31 -4.81 8.91
C PHE A 209 -11.05 -4.27 8.18
N PRO A 210 -9.83 -4.53 8.68
CA PRO A 210 -8.60 -3.83 8.28
C PRO A 210 -8.00 -4.33 6.96
N ILE A 211 -8.76 -5.08 6.15
CA ILE A 211 -8.30 -5.66 4.88
C ILE A 211 -9.30 -5.26 3.81
N SER A 212 -8.81 -4.72 2.70
CA SER A 212 -9.69 -4.29 1.61
C SER A 212 -10.11 -5.47 0.71
N MET A 213 -11.24 -5.32 0.01
CA MET A 213 -11.74 -6.33 -0.93
C MET A 213 -10.73 -6.62 -2.07
N TYR A 214 -9.96 -5.61 -2.49
CA TYR A 214 -8.96 -5.75 -3.55
C TYR A 214 -7.83 -6.67 -3.12
N GLU A 215 -7.37 -6.55 -1.88
CA GLU A 215 -6.30 -7.38 -1.33
C GLU A 215 -6.71 -8.83 -1.20
N VAL A 216 -7.95 -9.07 -0.76
CA VAL A 216 -8.51 -10.42 -0.69
C VAL A 216 -8.61 -11.02 -2.10
N GLY A 217 -9.02 -10.22 -3.08
CA GLY A 217 -9.05 -10.64 -4.49
C GLY A 217 -7.67 -11.05 -5.00
N ILE A 218 -6.66 -10.21 -4.80
CA ILE A 218 -5.27 -10.50 -5.23
C ILE A 218 -4.70 -11.68 -4.45
N GLY A 219 -4.81 -11.66 -3.12
CA GLY A 219 -4.28 -12.68 -2.23
C GLY A 219 -4.90 -14.05 -2.50
N SER A 220 -6.22 -14.13 -2.69
CA SER A 220 -6.91 -15.39 -3.02
C SER A 220 -6.44 -15.96 -4.36
N VAL A 221 -6.27 -15.13 -5.40
CA VAL A 221 -5.73 -15.56 -6.70
C VAL A 221 -4.29 -16.07 -6.57
N ILE A 222 -3.45 -15.42 -5.77
CA ILE A 222 -2.07 -15.86 -5.52
C ILE A 222 -2.05 -17.20 -4.77
N VAL A 223 -2.86 -17.36 -3.73
CA VAL A 223 -2.99 -18.62 -2.99
C VAL A 223 -3.51 -19.74 -3.91
N GLY A 224 -4.55 -19.46 -4.69
CA GLY A 224 -5.12 -20.41 -5.64
C GLY A 224 -4.15 -20.83 -6.73
N SER A 225 -3.43 -19.88 -7.34
CA SER A 225 -2.41 -20.18 -8.36
C SER A 225 -1.20 -20.94 -7.80
N THR A 226 -0.83 -20.69 -6.55
CA THR A 226 0.23 -21.44 -5.86
C THR A 226 -0.22 -22.87 -5.58
N ALA A 227 -1.43 -23.06 -5.06
CA ALA A 227 -2.01 -24.39 -4.85
C ALA A 227 -2.14 -25.16 -6.17
N PHE A 228 -2.56 -24.49 -7.25
CA PHE A 228 -2.57 -25.05 -8.60
C PHE A 228 -1.18 -25.54 -9.02
N ALA A 229 -0.15 -24.70 -8.86
CA ALA A 229 1.21 -25.03 -9.23
C ALA A 229 1.73 -26.25 -8.47
N ILE A 230 1.56 -26.29 -7.14
CA ILE A 230 1.94 -27.42 -6.28
C ILE A 230 1.19 -28.69 -6.70
N MET A 231 -0.13 -28.64 -6.88
CA MET A 231 -0.90 -29.82 -7.30
C MET A 231 -0.49 -30.32 -8.68
N CYS A 232 -0.15 -29.42 -9.60
CA CYS A 232 0.32 -29.83 -10.92
C CYS A 232 1.73 -30.41 -10.87
N ASP A 233 2.62 -29.89 -10.01
CA ASP A 233 3.95 -30.48 -9.83
C ASP A 233 3.82 -31.86 -9.20
N VAL A 234 3.08 -32.04 -8.11
CA VAL A 234 2.87 -33.36 -7.47
C VAL A 234 2.36 -34.44 -8.43
N ASN A 235 1.57 -34.07 -9.46
CA ASN A 235 1.06 -35.02 -10.47
C ASN A 235 1.89 -35.08 -11.77
N ASP A 236 3.12 -34.57 -11.77
CA ASP A 236 4.02 -34.51 -12.93
C ASP A 236 3.38 -33.91 -14.18
N ALA A 237 2.48 -32.95 -13.97
CA ALA A 237 1.69 -32.36 -15.04
C ALA A 237 2.39 -31.15 -15.69
N PHE A 238 3.60 -30.76 -15.26
CA PHE A 238 4.37 -29.65 -15.81
C PHE A 238 5.73 -30.06 -16.40
N PHE A 239 5.74 -30.49 -17.67
CA PHE A 239 6.97 -30.78 -18.40
C PHE A 239 7.92 -29.57 -18.50
N GLY A 240 7.40 -28.37 -18.79
CA GLY A 240 8.24 -27.17 -18.98
C GLY A 240 8.98 -26.70 -17.72
N LEU A 241 8.53 -27.09 -16.53
CA LEU A 241 9.22 -26.77 -15.27
C LEU A 241 10.41 -27.71 -15.00
N SER A 242 10.36 -28.95 -15.49
CA SER A 242 11.43 -29.94 -15.27
C SER A 242 12.75 -29.55 -15.94
N GLU A 243 12.73 -29.03 -17.17
CA GLU A 243 13.94 -28.69 -17.94
C GLU A 243 14.80 -27.58 -17.32
N ARG A 244 14.19 -26.69 -16.51
CA ARG A 244 14.88 -25.54 -15.90
C ARG A 244 14.55 -25.38 -14.42
N ARG A 245 14.24 -26.48 -13.74
CA ARG A 245 13.73 -26.50 -12.37
C ARG A 245 14.62 -25.70 -11.39
N ALA A 246 15.94 -25.82 -11.50
CA ALA A 246 16.87 -25.09 -10.64
C ALA A 246 16.71 -23.55 -10.71
N LYS A 247 16.44 -23.00 -11.90
CA LYS A 247 16.23 -21.55 -12.07
C LYS A 247 14.89 -21.11 -11.46
N PHE A 248 13.87 -21.95 -11.60
CA PHE A 248 12.55 -21.68 -11.05
C PHE A 248 12.53 -21.77 -9.51
N ILE A 249 13.25 -22.75 -8.93
CA ILE A 249 13.51 -22.86 -7.50
C ILE A 249 14.20 -21.59 -6.99
N ALA A 250 15.32 -21.21 -7.61
CA ALA A 250 16.08 -20.03 -7.19
C ALA A 250 15.24 -18.74 -7.26
N LEU A 251 14.47 -18.57 -8.33
CA LEU A 251 13.59 -17.41 -8.50
C LEU A 251 12.47 -17.38 -7.46
N SER A 252 11.87 -18.54 -7.14
CA SER A 252 10.84 -18.65 -6.11
C SER A 252 11.38 -18.33 -4.72
N TRP A 253 12.59 -18.79 -4.39
CA TRP A 253 13.28 -18.42 -3.15
C TRP A 253 13.52 -16.92 -3.05
N VAL A 254 14.06 -16.30 -4.10
CA VAL A 254 14.32 -14.85 -4.12
C VAL A 254 13.04 -14.06 -3.92
N MET A 255 11.97 -14.40 -4.64
CA MET A 255 10.67 -13.74 -4.50
C MET A 255 10.08 -13.91 -3.09
N GLY A 256 10.11 -15.14 -2.56
CA GLY A 256 9.60 -15.45 -1.22
C GLY A 256 10.35 -14.67 -0.15
N ILE A 257 11.70 -14.71 -0.17
CA ILE A 257 12.53 -14.03 0.83
C ILE A 257 12.36 -12.51 0.75
N LEU A 258 12.40 -11.91 -0.44
CA LEU A 258 12.25 -10.46 -0.58
C LEU A 258 10.90 -9.97 -0.06
N ALA A 259 9.82 -10.70 -0.38
CA ALA A 259 8.47 -10.36 0.09
C ALA A 259 8.32 -10.56 1.62
N LEU A 260 8.97 -11.59 2.18
CA LEU A 260 8.96 -11.86 3.62
C LEU A 260 9.84 -10.92 4.45
N ILE A 261 10.99 -10.45 3.93
CA ILE A 261 11.84 -9.51 4.69
C ILE A 261 11.08 -8.20 4.93
N GLY A 262 10.48 -7.62 3.90
CA GLY A 262 9.72 -6.38 4.05
C GLY A 262 8.50 -6.57 4.94
N SER A 263 7.69 -7.59 4.63
CA SER A 263 6.38 -7.75 5.28
C SER A 263 6.46 -8.43 6.66
N GLY A 264 7.43 -9.31 6.84
CA GLY A 264 7.63 -10.09 8.06
C GLY A 264 8.22 -9.28 9.21
N MET A 265 9.10 -8.30 8.92
CA MET A 265 9.59 -7.38 9.97
C MET A 265 8.43 -6.57 10.57
N THR A 266 7.53 -6.07 9.73
CA THR A 266 6.32 -5.36 10.16
C THR A 266 5.38 -6.27 10.95
N PHE A 267 5.16 -7.51 10.50
CA PHE A 267 4.33 -8.48 11.22
C PHE A 267 4.87 -8.84 12.61
N LEU A 268 6.20 -8.84 12.80
CA LEU A 268 6.84 -9.08 14.09
C LEU A 268 6.81 -7.88 15.04
N GLY A 269 6.06 -6.82 14.71
CA GLY A 269 5.86 -5.65 15.57
C GLY A 269 6.94 -4.58 15.43
N LEU A 270 7.81 -4.68 14.41
CA LEU A 270 8.83 -3.66 14.11
C LEU A 270 8.31 -2.56 13.15
N GLY A 271 7.01 -2.52 12.87
CA GLY A 271 6.38 -1.51 12.02
C GLY A 271 4.85 -1.55 12.10
N THR A 272 4.19 -0.60 11.44
CA THR A 272 2.73 -0.51 11.35
C THR A 272 2.20 -1.50 10.32
N PHE A 273 1.33 -2.41 10.75
CA PHE A 273 0.67 -3.35 9.84
C PHE A 273 -0.34 -2.59 8.98
N ASN A 274 -0.01 -2.44 7.70
CA ASN A 274 -0.86 -1.84 6.70
C ASN A 274 -1.22 -2.85 5.61
N GLU A 275 -2.16 -2.47 4.74
CA GLU A 275 -2.63 -3.23 3.59
C GLU A 275 -1.46 -3.85 2.77
N ILE A 276 -0.51 -3.01 2.36
CA ILE A 276 0.65 -3.43 1.55
C ILE A 276 1.44 -4.57 2.22
N THR A 277 1.61 -4.49 3.54
CA THR A 277 2.31 -5.50 4.35
C THR A 277 1.54 -6.83 4.34
N GLY A 278 0.23 -6.80 4.49
CA GLY A 278 -0.61 -8.01 4.47
C GLY A 278 -0.50 -8.77 3.14
N THR A 279 -0.62 -8.05 2.02
CA THR A 279 -0.49 -8.65 0.68
C THR A 279 0.92 -9.20 0.44
N GLY A 280 1.97 -8.45 0.84
CA GLY A 280 3.35 -8.89 0.71
C GLY A 280 3.66 -10.17 1.52
N LEU A 281 3.04 -10.32 2.69
CA LEU A 281 3.19 -11.52 3.52
C LEU A 281 2.56 -12.75 2.85
N VAL A 282 1.36 -12.62 2.27
CA VAL A 282 0.70 -13.70 1.52
C VAL A 282 1.56 -14.13 0.32
N VAL A 283 2.05 -13.17 -0.47
CA VAL A 283 2.96 -13.43 -1.60
C VAL A 283 4.20 -14.18 -1.11
N GLY A 284 4.84 -13.67 -0.07
CA GLY A 284 6.05 -14.23 0.50
C GLY A 284 5.88 -15.69 0.94
N ILE A 285 4.83 -15.98 1.71
CA ILE A 285 4.52 -17.34 2.16
C ILE A 285 4.26 -18.27 0.97
N CYS A 286 3.45 -17.83 -0.01
CA CYS A 286 3.11 -18.65 -1.17
C CYS A 286 4.34 -19.05 -1.99
N PHE A 287 5.21 -18.08 -2.32
CA PHE A 287 6.43 -18.35 -3.06
C PHE A 287 7.44 -19.18 -2.25
N PHE A 288 7.49 -18.99 -0.93
CA PHE A 288 8.33 -19.79 -0.04
C PHE A 288 7.88 -21.26 0.02
N LEU A 289 6.57 -21.50 0.14
CA LEU A 289 5.99 -22.85 0.11
C LEU A 289 6.24 -23.54 -1.24
N LEU A 290 6.05 -22.82 -2.34
CA LEU A 290 6.35 -23.33 -3.67
C LEU A 290 7.86 -23.67 -3.81
N ALA A 291 8.74 -22.81 -3.30
CA ALA A 291 10.18 -23.04 -3.35
C ALA A 291 10.60 -24.28 -2.54
N ILE A 292 10.01 -24.49 -1.35
CA ILE A 292 10.24 -25.70 -0.54
C ILE A 292 9.82 -26.94 -1.31
N GLU A 293 8.60 -26.95 -1.85
CA GLU A 293 8.03 -28.11 -2.54
C GLU A 293 8.90 -28.52 -3.74
N LEU A 294 9.25 -27.57 -4.60
CA LEU A 294 10.12 -27.81 -5.74
C LEU A 294 11.52 -28.30 -5.33
N THR A 295 12.06 -27.81 -4.21
CA THR A 295 13.37 -28.22 -3.69
C THR A 295 13.33 -29.66 -3.17
N VAL A 296 12.27 -30.02 -2.44
CA VAL A 296 12.04 -31.40 -1.96
C VAL A 296 11.94 -32.34 -3.14
N LYS A 297 11.10 -31.99 -4.13
CA LYS A 297 10.90 -32.84 -5.30
C LYS A 297 12.16 -33.00 -6.14
N SER A 298 12.90 -31.91 -6.38
CA SER A 298 14.19 -31.99 -7.06
C SER A 298 15.21 -32.87 -6.33
N SER A 299 15.11 -32.98 -5.00
CA SER A 299 16.01 -33.83 -4.21
C SER A 299 15.63 -35.30 -4.27
N ILE A 300 14.33 -35.61 -4.41
CA ILE A 300 13.83 -36.98 -4.58
C ILE A 300 14.27 -37.53 -5.95
N GLU A 301 14.00 -36.80 -7.03
CA GLU A 301 14.38 -37.23 -8.39
C GLU A 301 15.89 -37.45 -8.55
N LYS A 302 16.71 -36.64 -7.88
CA LYS A 302 18.18 -36.82 -7.89
C LYS A 302 18.62 -38.10 -7.17
N LYS A 303 17.89 -38.53 -6.14
CA LYS A 303 18.18 -39.78 -5.44
C LYS A 303 17.76 -40.98 -6.27
N GLU A 304 16.57 -40.93 -6.85
CA GLU A 304 16.06 -41.98 -7.74
C GLU A 304 17.00 -42.19 -8.93
N ALA A 305 17.49 -41.11 -9.55
CA ALA A 305 18.47 -41.21 -10.64
C ALA A 305 19.81 -41.82 -10.21
N ALA A 306 20.26 -41.56 -8.97
CA ALA A 306 21.51 -42.13 -8.45
C ALA A 306 21.38 -43.62 -8.13
N ASP A 307 20.20 -44.04 -7.64
CA ASP A 307 19.90 -45.45 -7.33
C ASP A 307 19.75 -46.29 -8.61
N GLU A 308 19.27 -45.71 -9.72
CA GLU A 308 19.20 -46.39 -11.02
C GLU A 308 20.57 -46.59 -11.69
N GLU A 309 21.57 -45.77 -11.34
CA GLU A 309 22.93 -45.86 -11.89
C GLU A 309 23.86 -46.81 -11.09
N SER A 310 23.45 -47.26 -9.89
CA SER A 310 24.24 -48.14 -9.00
C SER A 310 23.92 -49.62 -9.16
#